data_AF-A0A259M968-F1
#
_entry.id   AF-A0A259M968-F1
#
_cell.length_a   1.000
_cell.length_b   1.000
_cell.length_c   1.000
_cell.angle_alpha   90.00
_cell.angle_beta   90.00
_cell.angle_gamma   90.00
#
_symmetry.space_group_name_H-M   'P 1'
#
loop_
_entity.id
_entity.type
_entity.pdbx_description
1 polymer ?
#
loop_
_entity_poly.entity_id
_entity_poly.type
_entity_poly.pdbx_seq_one_letter_code
_entity_poly.pdbx_strand_id
1 'polypeptide(L)' 'HTWHHSDAFLMRITKLGPSAYPEGYRTDMPAFGATLSDREIAAILAYIKSQWPPDIRDRQSRQNAVR' A
#
# COMPACT_ATOMS: atom_id res chain seq x y z
N HIS A 1 5.89 1.57 8.26
CA HIS A 1 4.59 2.12 7.85
C HIS A 1 3.71 1.13 7.10
N THR A 2 4.24 0.33 6.18
CA THR A 2 3.46 -0.48 5.24
C THR A 2 2.44 -1.42 5.89
N TRP A 3 2.78 -2.13 6.96
CA TRP A 3 1.88 -3.10 7.58
C TRP A 3 0.67 -2.50 8.32
N HIS A 4 0.70 -1.20 8.64
CA HIS A 4 -0.36 -0.51 9.41
C HIS A 4 -1.54 -0.06 8.55
N HIS A 5 -1.52 -0.30 7.24
CA HIS A 5 -2.52 0.17 6.31
C HIS A 5 -3.12 -1.00 5.53
N SER A 6 -4.38 -0.85 5.10
CA SER A 6 -5.05 -1.84 4.25
C SER A 6 -4.39 -1.90 2.87
N ASP A 7 -4.55 -3.03 2.18
CA ASP A 7 -4.08 -3.20 0.81
C ASP A 7 -4.62 -2.11 -0.12
N ALA A 8 -5.90 -1.72 0.06
CA ALA A 8 -6.52 -0.68 -0.74
C ALA A 8 -5.82 0.68 -0.57
N PHE A 9 -5.47 1.03 0.67
CA PHE A 9 -4.74 2.27 0.93
C PHE A 9 -3.32 2.21 0.36
N LEU A 10 -2.59 1.11 0.59
CA LEU A 10 -1.24 0.91 0.07
C LEU A 10 -1.20 0.96 -1.46
N MET A 11 -2.16 0.31 -2.13
CA MET A 11 -2.33 0.40 -3.58
C MET A 11 -2.54 1.85 -4.03
N ARG A 12 -3.45 2.57 -3.38
CA ARG A 12 -3.77 3.97 -3.72
C ARG A 12 -2.56 4.89 -3.58
N ILE A 13 -1.86 4.85 -2.44
CA ILE A 13 -0.72 5.75 -2.20
C ILE A 13 0.47 5.40 -3.11
N THR A 14 0.68 4.12 -3.43
CA THR A 14 1.74 3.69 -4.36
C THR A 14 1.43 4.11 -5.78
N LYS A 15 0.18 3.99 -6.20
CA LYS A 15 -0.24 4.38 -7.55
C LYS A 15 -0.23 5.90 -7.75
N LEU A 16 -0.77 6.65 -6.79
CA LEU A 16 -1.07 8.07 -6.95
C LEU A 16 -0.07 9.02 -6.28
N GLY A 17 0.83 8.53 -5.43
CA GLY A 17 1.82 9.37 -4.75
C GLY A 17 1.17 10.53 -3.99
N PRO A 18 1.61 11.79 -4.18
CA PRO A 18 1.04 12.95 -3.48
C PRO A 18 -0.47 13.13 -3.72
N SER A 19 -0.96 12.80 -4.92
CA SER A 19 -2.39 12.91 -5.28
C SER A 19 -3.29 11.93 -4.52
N ALA A 20 -2.73 10.98 -3.77
CA ALA A 20 -3.50 10.11 -2.90
C ALA A 20 -4.02 10.83 -1.64
N TYR A 21 -3.42 11.96 -1.26
CA TYR A 21 -3.63 12.67 -0.01
C TYR A 21 -4.44 13.97 -0.21
N PRO A 22 -4.97 14.58 0.87
CA PRO A 22 -5.57 15.91 0.80
C PRO A 22 -4.58 16.96 0.30
N GLU A 23 -5.13 18.05 -0.27
CA GLU A 23 -4.34 19.19 -0.72
C GLU A 23 -3.47 19.75 0.41
N GLY A 24 -2.22 20.12 0.08
CA GLY A 24 -1.23 20.62 1.04
C GLY A 24 -0.51 19.55 1.84
N TYR A 25 -0.88 18.27 1.74
CA TYR A 25 -0.15 17.19 2.38
C TYR A 25 1.24 17.00 1.73
N ARG A 26 2.29 17.03 2.54
CA ARG A 26 3.69 16.90 2.08
C ARG A 26 4.14 15.46 2.22
N THR A 27 4.54 14.86 1.10
CA THR A 27 5.08 13.49 1.04
C THR A 27 6.10 13.40 -0.08
N ASP A 28 7.16 12.62 0.15
CA ASP A 28 8.18 12.32 -0.85
C ASP A 28 7.85 11.06 -1.66
N MET A 29 6.69 10.43 -1.40
CA MET A 29 6.28 9.22 -2.08
C MET A 29 5.94 9.51 -3.56
N PRO A 30 6.68 8.96 -4.54
CA PRO A 30 6.37 9.17 -5.96
C PRO A 30 5.08 8.46 -6.37
N ALA A 31 4.45 8.95 -7.43
CA ALA A 31 3.34 8.26 -8.08
C ALA A 31 3.89 7.25 -9.09
N PHE A 32 3.67 5.95 -8.86
CA PHE A 32 4.17 4.90 -9.76
C PHE A 32 3.16 4.45 -10.81
N GLY A 33 1.93 4.98 -10.82
CA GLY A 33 0.87 4.55 -11.73
C GLY A 33 1.12 4.78 -13.22
N ALA A 34 2.13 5.59 -13.58
CA ALA A 34 2.58 5.76 -14.96
C ALA A 34 3.65 4.74 -15.40
N THR A 35 4.25 4.01 -14.45
CA THR A 35 5.36 3.08 -14.69
C THR A 35 5.00 1.64 -14.34
N LEU A 36 4.12 1.44 -13.36
CA LEU A 36 3.68 0.13 -12.89
C LEU A 36 2.17 -0.03 -13.10
N SER A 37 1.78 -1.20 -13.61
CA SER A 37 0.39 -1.64 -13.64
C SER A 37 -0.12 -1.98 -12.24
N ASP A 38 -1.45 -2.01 -12.08
CA ASP A 38 -2.07 -2.43 -10.81
C ASP A 38 -1.65 -3.83 -10.38
N ARG A 39 -1.43 -4.73 -11.36
CA ARG A 39 -0.95 -6.08 -11.09
C ARG A 39 0.48 -6.08 -10.54
N GLU A 40 1.37 -5.24 -11.08
CA GLU A 40 2.75 -5.13 -10.61
C GLU A 40 2.82 -4.51 -9.22
N ILE A 41 2.04 -3.45 -8.96
CA ILE A 41 1.93 -2.85 -7.63
C ILE A 41 1.44 -3.91 -6.62
N ALA A 42 0.38 -4.64 -6.96
CA ALA A 42 -0.15 -5.70 -6.10
C ALA A 42 0.88 -6.82 -5.85
N ALA A 43 1.63 -7.22 -6.89
CA ALA A 43 2.66 -8.25 -6.77
C ALA A 43 3.83 -7.80 -5.87
N ILE A 44 4.28 -6.56 -6.00
CA ILE A 44 5.32 -5.97 -5.14
C ILE A 44 4.84 -5.91 -3.69
N LEU A 45 3.61 -5.42 -3.46
CA LEU A 45 3.03 -5.40 -2.12
C LEU A 45 2.92 -6.81 -1.54
N ALA A 46 2.49 -7.80 -2.33
CA ALA A 46 2.43 -9.19 -1.90
C ALA A 46 3.82 -9.76 -1.54
N TYR A 47 4.85 -9.44 -2.34
CA TYR A 47 6.22 -9.81 -2.02
C TYR A 47 6.68 -9.21 -0.69
N ILE A 48 6.47 -7.91 -0.47
CA ILE A 48 6.80 -7.26 0.81
C ILE A 48 6.05 -7.92 1.97
N LYS A 49 4.76 -8.20 1.82
CA LYS A 49 3.90 -8.88 2.81
C LYS A 49 4.40 -10.28 3.16
N SER A 50 4.98 -11.00 2.19
CA SER A 50 5.51 -12.35 2.41
C SER A 50 6.69 -12.38 3.38
N GLN A 51 7.38 -11.25 3.56
CA GLN A 51 8.53 -11.12 4.46
C GLN A 51 8.11 -10.76 5.89
N TRP A 52 6.80 -10.56 6.15
CA TRP A 52 6.34 -10.19 7.48
C TRP A 52 6.17 -11.41 8.39
N PRO A 53 6.49 -11.26 9.70
CA PRO A 53 6.15 -12.26 10.71
C PRO A 53 4.68 -12.68 10.69
N PRO A 54 4.34 -13.92 11.10
CA PRO A 54 2.97 -14.43 11.08
C PRO A 54 1.95 -13.52 11.78
N ASP A 55 2.30 -13.00 12.97
CA ASP A 55 1.44 -12.11 13.76
C ASP A 55 1.11 -10.79 13.04
N ILE A 56 2.06 -10.27 12.26
CA ILE A 56 1.86 -9.07 11.43
C ILE A 56 0.97 -9.38 10.22
N ARG A 57 1.14 -10.55 9.59
CA ARG A 57 0.26 -11.00 8.50
C ARG A 57 -1.18 -11.20 8.97
N ASP A 58 -1.38 -11.71 10.18
CA ASP A 58 -2.70 -11.86 10.80
C ASP A 58 -3.34 -10.50 11.09
N ARG A 59 -2.56 -9.58 11.66
CA ARG A 59 -3.03 -8.21 11.89
C ARG A 59 -3.45 -7.55 10.58
N GLN A 60 -2.68 -7.72 9.51
CA GLN A 60 -2.97 -7.08 8.25
C GLN A 60 -4.18 -7.70 7.55
N SER A 61 -4.34 -9.03 7.66
CA SER A 61 -5.55 -9.72 7.21
C SER A 61 -6.81 -9.17 7.90
N ARG A 62 -6.73 -8.91 9.22
CA ARG A 62 -7.84 -8.24 9.95
C ARG A 62 -8.10 -6.84 9.43
N GLN A 63 -7.06 -6.06 9.16
CA GLN A 63 -7.20 -4.69 8.66
C GLN A 63 -7.79 -4.62 7.24
N ASN A 64 -7.57 -5.65 6.43
CA ASN A 64 -8.20 -5.80 5.12
C ASN A 64 -9.68 -6.27 5.21
N ALA A 65 -10.04 -6.99 6.26
CA ALA A 65 -11.39 -7.50 6.46
C ALA A 65 -12.36 -6.44 6.99
N VAL A 66 -11.85 -5.38 7.63
CA VAL A 66 -12.64 -4.23 8.08
C VAL A 66 -12.82 -3.26 6.91
N ARG A 67 -14.06 -3.12 6.44
CA ARG A 67 -14.48 -2.14 5.43
C ARG A 67 -14.86 -0.80 6.08
#